data_AF-A0A7S3XI86-F1
#
_entry.id   AF-A0A7S3XI86-F1
#
_cell.length_a   1.000
_cell.length_b   1.000
_cell.length_c   1.000
_cell.angle_alpha   90.00
_cell.angle_beta   90.00
_cell.angle_gamma   90.00
#
_symmetry.space_group_name_H-M   'P 1'
#
loop_
_entity.id
_entity.type
_entity.pdbx_description
1 polymer ?
#
loop_
_entity_poly.entity_id
_entity_poly.type
_entity_poly.pdbx_seq_one_letter_code
_entity_poly.pdbx_strand_id
1 'polypeptide(L)'
;NEKNVKSAANDNLFLCPMNITDNINLTSWPSSEGVEIIINGTSCMDYDELMMVKKRGNFLKCLTEVVNTTTHVLDILGIDGSIIDGTLLGWMRHNKGQIPWDVDADLTIMQSHCQNVFNKYNNISTTTKHNNIASIIASHLPNDSYYRVAAVKYNVGSELKPDEWEGC
;
A
#
# COMPACT_ATOMS: atom_id res chain seq x y z
N ASN A 1 18.81 26.76 31.48
CA ASN A 1 18.67 25.33 31.81
C ASN A 1 17.84 24.65 30.75
N GLU A 2 18.49 24.22 29.66
CA GLU A 2 17.87 23.34 28.67
C GLU A 2 17.51 22.03 29.38
N LYS A 3 16.22 21.71 29.45
CA LYS A 3 15.80 20.37 29.87
C LYS A 3 16.41 19.39 28.88
N ASN A 4 17.14 18.39 29.36
CA ASN A 4 17.59 17.24 28.57
C ASN A 4 16.37 16.56 27.96
N VAL A 5 15.98 16.97 26.75
CA VAL A 5 14.96 16.28 25.99
C VAL A 5 15.57 14.97 25.52
N LYS A 6 14.92 13.85 25.84
CA LYS A 6 15.41 12.53 25.44
C LYS A 6 15.08 12.33 23.97
N SER A 7 16.10 12.33 23.12
CA SER A 7 15.95 11.87 21.74
C SER A 7 15.93 10.36 21.67
N ALA A 8 15.14 9.80 20.73
CA ALA A 8 15.19 8.39 20.40
C ALA A 8 16.58 8.05 19.82
N ALA A 9 17.10 6.87 20.16
CA ALA A 9 18.31 6.36 19.52
C ALA A 9 18.05 6.17 18.02
N ASN A 10 19.04 6.49 17.19
CA ASN A 10 18.94 6.38 15.73
C ASN A 10 18.59 4.96 15.27
N ASP A 11 19.04 3.95 16.01
CA ASP A 11 18.75 2.54 15.73
C ASP A 11 17.26 2.19 15.92
N ASN A 12 16.51 3.02 16.66
CA ASN A 12 15.08 2.86 16.90
C ASN A 12 14.23 3.72 15.93
N LEU A 13 14.88 4.44 15.01
CA LEU A 13 14.25 5.33 14.05
C LEU A 13 14.17 4.63 12.71
N PHE A 14 13.05 3.95 12.50
CA PHE A 14 12.73 3.20 11.28
C PHE A 14 12.65 4.04 9.99
N LEU A 15 13.01 5.32 10.01
CA LEU A 15 12.92 6.26 8.88
C LEU A 15 14.27 6.71 8.32
N CYS A 16 15.39 6.27 8.89
CA CYS A 16 16.74 6.66 8.45
C CYS A 16 17.46 5.40 7.91
N PRO A 17 18.29 5.50 6.84
CA PRO A 17 18.77 4.35 6.09
C PRO A 17 19.49 3.32 6.98
N MET A 18 19.07 2.05 6.85
CA MET A 18 19.47 0.94 7.69
C MET A 18 20.95 0.57 7.52
N ASN A 19 21.70 0.73 8.60
CA ASN A 19 22.77 -0.20 8.98
C ASN A 19 22.40 -0.86 10.33
N ILE A 20 21.12 -1.15 10.53
CA ILE A 20 20.60 -1.59 11.81
C ILE A 20 20.44 -3.11 11.80
N THR A 21 21.18 -3.75 12.70
CA THR A 21 21.16 -5.18 13.01
C THR A 21 20.04 -5.51 14.01
N ASP A 22 19.43 -6.69 13.86
CA ASP A 22 18.21 -7.15 14.54
C ASP A 22 18.26 -7.32 16.09
N ASN A 23 19.24 -6.74 16.79
CA ASN A 23 19.48 -6.98 18.23
C ASN A 23 19.22 -5.77 19.13
N ILE A 24 18.17 -4.99 18.85
CA ILE A 24 17.85 -3.80 19.66
C ILE A 24 16.96 -4.18 20.85
N ASN A 25 17.46 -3.95 22.05
CA ASN A 25 16.68 -4.06 23.29
C ASN A 25 15.90 -2.76 23.57
N LEU A 26 14.57 -2.80 23.44
CA LEU A 26 13.66 -1.65 23.60
C LEU A 26 13.14 -1.45 25.04
N THR A 27 13.64 -2.21 26.04
CA THR A 27 13.17 -2.10 27.43
C THR A 27 13.44 -0.75 28.11
N SER A 28 14.33 0.07 27.54
CA SER A 28 14.64 1.43 28.01
C SER A 28 13.87 2.54 27.28
N TRP A 29 12.95 2.19 26.36
CA TRP A 29 12.14 3.18 25.66
C TRP A 29 11.34 4.02 26.66
N PRO A 30 11.26 5.36 26.51
CA PRO A 30 10.46 6.19 27.41
C PRO A 30 8.98 5.83 27.27
N SER A 31 8.49 4.93 28.11
CA SER A 31 7.09 4.51 28.19
C SER A 31 6.27 5.36 29.16
N SER A 32 6.91 6.31 29.84
CA SER A 32 6.23 7.20 30.77
C SER A 32 5.52 8.32 30.02
N GLU A 33 4.21 8.38 30.22
CA GLU A 33 3.33 9.44 29.73
C GLU A 33 3.94 10.82 30.01
N GLY A 34 4.08 11.65 28.97
CA GLY A 34 4.48 13.05 29.10
C GLY A 34 5.95 13.39 28.78
N VAL A 35 6.77 12.43 28.32
CA VAL A 35 8.09 12.74 27.75
C VAL A 35 7.95 12.94 26.25
N GLU A 36 8.02 14.20 25.78
CA GLU A 36 8.17 14.49 24.36
C GLU A 36 9.51 13.95 23.87
N ILE A 37 9.47 12.96 22.97
CA ILE A 37 10.67 12.41 22.34
C ILE A 37 10.95 13.22 21.09
N ILE A 38 12.03 14.00 21.11
CA ILE A 38 12.47 14.77 19.93
C ILE A 38 13.36 13.88 19.07
N ILE A 39 12.96 13.68 17.82
CA ILE A 39 13.77 12.96 16.83
C ILE A 39 14.84 13.91 16.30
N ASN A 40 16.11 13.58 16.53
CA ASN A 40 17.22 14.29 15.91
C ASN A 40 17.42 13.79 14.47
N GLY A 41 16.83 14.51 13.51
CA GLY A 41 16.78 14.13 12.11
C GLY A 41 18.02 14.46 11.28
N THR A 42 19.12 14.98 11.85
CA THR A 42 20.28 15.47 11.08
C THR A 42 20.95 14.40 10.20
N SER A 43 20.81 13.12 10.54
CA SER A 43 21.36 11.99 9.75
C SER A 43 20.33 11.30 8.85
N CYS A 44 19.08 11.77 8.85
CA CYS A 44 18.02 11.18 8.05
C CYS A 44 18.01 11.83 6.68
N MET A 45 17.79 11.01 5.65
CA MET A 45 17.64 11.54 4.29
C MET A 45 16.42 12.43 4.24
N ASP A 46 16.55 13.59 3.58
CA ASP A 46 15.38 14.38 3.25
C ASP A 46 14.54 13.69 2.15
N TYR A 47 13.35 14.22 1.88
CA TYR A 47 12.44 13.64 0.90
C TYR A 47 13.06 13.55 -0.50
N ASP A 48 13.83 14.56 -0.92
CA ASP A 48 14.41 14.59 -2.25
C ASP A 48 15.55 13.57 -2.36
N GLU A 49 16.42 13.47 -1.35
CA GLU A 49 17.48 12.46 -1.24
C GLU A 49 16.90 11.04 -1.30
N LEU A 50 15.85 10.81 -0.52
CA LEU A 50 15.15 9.54 -0.44
C LEU A 50 14.52 9.11 -1.76
N MET A 51 13.91 10.05 -2.48
CA MET A 51 13.32 9.80 -3.80
C MET A 51 14.39 9.54 -4.88
N MET A 52 15.60 10.07 -4.70
CA MET A 52 16.76 9.80 -5.56
C MET A 52 17.41 8.44 -5.27
N VAL A 53 17.29 7.88 -4.05
CA VAL A 53 17.84 6.57 -3.73
C VAL A 53 17.27 5.51 -4.66
N LYS A 54 18.19 4.83 -5.38
CA LYS A 54 17.86 3.82 -6.40
C LYS A 54 16.88 4.32 -7.48
N LYS A 55 16.75 5.65 -7.65
CA LYS A 55 15.79 6.30 -8.56
C LYS A 55 14.34 5.83 -8.34
N ARG A 56 13.97 5.55 -7.08
CA ARG A 56 12.66 4.98 -6.74
C ARG A 56 11.51 5.98 -6.80
N GLY A 57 11.77 7.27 -6.92
CA GLY A 57 10.70 8.27 -6.92
C GLY A 57 9.60 8.02 -7.96
N ASN A 58 9.97 7.63 -9.19
CA ASN A 58 8.99 7.27 -10.23
C ASN A 58 8.21 6.00 -9.88
N PHE A 59 8.86 5.03 -9.23
CA PHE A 59 8.22 3.79 -8.80
C PHE A 59 7.21 4.03 -7.68
N LEU A 60 7.57 4.81 -6.65
CA LEU A 60 6.68 5.14 -5.53
C LEU A 60 5.50 6.01 -5.99
N LYS A 61 5.74 6.90 -6.96
CA LYS A 61 4.68 7.64 -7.64
C LYS A 61 3.73 6.69 -8.37
N CYS A 62 4.27 5.73 -9.13
CA CYS A 62 3.49 4.69 -9.80
C CYS A 62 2.63 3.88 -8.80
N LEU A 63 3.19 3.46 -7.66
CA LEU A 63 2.42 2.76 -6.61
C LEU A 63 1.25 3.62 -6.10
N THR A 64 1.50 4.91 -5.84
CA THR A 64 0.44 5.84 -5.40
C THR A 64 -0.65 6.00 -6.45
N GLU A 65 -0.27 6.11 -7.72
CA GLU A 65 -1.21 6.20 -8.85
C GLU A 65 -2.04 4.91 -9.02
N VAL A 66 -1.42 3.73 -8.86
CA VAL A 66 -2.11 2.44 -8.88
C VAL A 66 -3.12 2.34 -7.75
N VAL A 67 -2.73 2.66 -6.51
CA VAL A 67 -3.66 2.66 -5.35
C VAL A 67 -4.84 3.59 -5.59
N ASN A 68 -4.59 4.81 -6.07
CA ASN A 68 -5.64 5.78 -6.36
C ASN A 68 -6.58 5.29 -7.48
N THR A 69 -6.02 4.70 -8.55
CA THR A 69 -6.82 4.17 -9.65
C THR A 69 -7.65 2.98 -9.20
N THR A 70 -7.05 2.03 -8.47
CA THR A 70 -7.74 0.85 -7.96
C THR A 70 -8.86 1.23 -7.00
N THR A 71 -8.60 2.11 -6.03
CA THR A 71 -9.62 2.57 -5.08
C THR A 71 -10.76 3.31 -5.78
N HIS A 72 -10.47 4.12 -6.79
CA HIS A 72 -11.50 4.77 -7.59
C HIS A 72 -12.38 3.77 -8.39
N VAL A 73 -11.76 2.75 -9.00
CA VAL A 73 -12.52 1.70 -9.70
C VAL A 73 -13.36 0.88 -8.73
N LEU A 74 -12.84 0.54 -7.56
CA LEU A 74 -13.59 -0.15 -6.51
C LEU A 74 -14.81 0.68 -6.06
N ASP A 75 -14.64 1.99 -5.87
CA ASP A 75 -15.73 2.92 -5.53
C ASP A 75 -16.84 2.95 -6.61
N ILE A 76 -16.46 3.07 -7.90
CA ILE A 76 -17.40 3.01 -9.03
C ILE A 76 -18.21 1.70 -9.02
N LEU A 77 -17.55 0.59 -8.70
CA LEU A 77 -18.18 -0.73 -8.65
C LEU A 77 -19.04 -0.92 -7.39
N GLY A 78 -18.92 -0.06 -6.38
CA GLY A 78 -19.57 -0.22 -5.07
C GLY A 78 -18.89 -1.28 -4.20
N ILE A 79 -17.57 -1.44 -4.33
CA ILE A 79 -16.74 -2.31 -3.50
C ILE A 79 -15.98 -1.45 -2.50
N ASP A 80 -16.40 -1.49 -1.24
CA ASP A 80 -15.64 -0.84 -0.18
C ASP A 80 -14.25 -1.47 -0.04
N GLY A 81 -13.23 -0.68 -0.36
CA GLY A 81 -11.82 -1.01 -0.20
C GLY A 81 -11.16 -0.16 0.87
N SER A 82 -10.12 -0.68 1.52
CA SER A 82 -9.30 0.04 2.48
C SER A 82 -7.83 -0.29 2.28
N ILE A 83 -6.96 0.72 2.31
CA ILE A 83 -5.50 0.49 2.34
C ILE A 83 -5.12 -0.12 3.69
N ILE A 84 -4.15 -1.03 3.70
CA ILE A 84 -3.71 -1.74 4.90
C ILE A 84 -2.17 -1.77 5.01
N ASP A 85 -1.66 -2.32 6.10
CA ASP A 85 -0.25 -2.66 6.31
C ASP A 85 0.73 -1.50 5.99
N GLY A 86 1.79 -1.78 5.20
CA GLY A 86 2.82 -0.80 4.84
C GLY A 86 2.25 0.41 4.10
N THR A 87 1.24 0.19 3.26
CA THR A 87 0.55 1.26 2.52
C THR A 87 -0.20 2.21 3.43
N LEU A 88 -0.94 1.70 4.42
CA LEU A 88 -1.62 2.54 5.40
C LEU A 88 -0.62 3.31 6.26
N LEU A 89 0.46 2.67 6.68
CA LEU A 89 1.51 3.30 7.46
C LEU A 89 2.20 4.43 6.68
N GLY A 90 2.55 4.16 5.41
CA GLY A 90 3.13 5.13 4.50
C GLY A 90 2.20 6.32 4.28
N TRP A 91 0.91 6.05 4.02
CA TRP A 91 -0.09 7.08 3.81
C TRP A 91 -0.20 8.06 4.99
N MET A 92 -0.23 7.51 6.22
CA MET A 92 -0.33 8.29 7.45
C MET A 92 0.94 9.10 7.75
N ARG A 93 2.12 8.63 7.34
CA ARG A 93 3.41 9.23 7.68
C ARG A 93 4.01 10.12 6.60
N HIS A 94 3.66 9.92 5.34
CA HIS A 94 4.36 10.51 4.19
C HIS A 94 3.43 11.32 3.30
N ASN A 95 2.58 12.18 3.89
CA ASN A 95 1.64 13.03 3.15
C ASN A 95 0.85 12.24 2.09
N LYS A 96 0.27 11.10 2.50
CA LYS A 96 -0.49 10.20 1.63
C LYS A 96 0.36 9.47 0.56
N GLY A 97 1.67 9.38 0.78
CA GLY A 97 2.63 8.63 -0.05
C GLY A 97 2.89 7.22 0.45
N GLN A 98 3.95 6.60 -0.08
CA GLN A 98 4.39 5.23 0.28
C GLN A 98 5.62 5.25 1.18
N ILE A 99 5.87 4.14 1.89
CA ILE A 99 7.15 3.98 2.57
C ILE A 99 8.25 3.87 1.50
N PRO A 100 9.38 4.56 1.65
CA PRO A 100 10.35 4.70 0.56
C PRO A 100 11.02 3.41 0.10
N TRP A 101 11.02 2.38 0.94
CA TRP A 101 11.57 1.08 0.61
C TRP A 101 10.51 0.05 0.18
N ASP A 102 9.21 0.38 0.24
CA ASP A 102 8.12 -0.52 -0.17
C ASP A 102 8.18 -0.85 -1.65
N VAL A 103 7.90 -2.11 -1.98
CA VAL A 103 7.97 -2.70 -3.32
C VAL A 103 6.59 -3.02 -3.89
N ASP A 104 5.54 -2.79 -3.11
CA ASP A 104 4.15 -3.10 -3.38
C ASP A 104 3.24 -2.14 -2.62
N ALA A 105 1.93 -2.30 -2.81
CA ALA A 105 0.93 -1.61 -2.04
C ALA A 105 -0.26 -2.55 -1.76
N ASP A 106 -0.78 -2.48 -0.55
CA ASP A 106 -1.79 -3.38 -0.04
C ASP A 106 -3.12 -2.68 0.19
N LEU A 107 -4.17 -3.36 -0.27
CA LEU A 107 -5.56 -2.97 -0.05
C LEU A 107 -6.40 -4.22 0.20
N THR A 108 -7.38 -4.07 1.07
CA THR A 108 -8.36 -5.10 1.40
C THR A 108 -9.74 -4.67 0.95
N ILE A 109 -10.58 -5.65 0.63
CA ILE A 109 -11.99 -5.44 0.25
C ILE A 109 -12.87 -6.39 1.04
N MET A 110 -14.14 -6.01 1.22
CA MET A 110 -15.13 -6.92 1.78
C MET A 110 -15.51 -8.00 0.76
N GLN A 111 -15.36 -9.27 1.12
CA GLN A 111 -15.70 -10.40 0.26
C GLN A 111 -17.16 -10.36 -0.21
N SER A 112 -18.08 -9.97 0.68
CA SER A 112 -19.50 -9.82 0.35
C SER A 112 -19.75 -8.78 -0.74
N HIS A 113 -19.03 -7.65 -0.72
CA HIS A 113 -19.16 -6.61 -1.75
C HIS A 113 -18.64 -7.11 -3.08
N CYS A 114 -17.50 -7.80 -3.07
CA CYS A 114 -16.93 -8.43 -4.26
C CYS A 114 -17.92 -9.43 -4.92
N GLN A 115 -18.53 -10.30 -4.12
CA GLN A 115 -19.53 -11.27 -4.58
C GLN A 115 -20.78 -10.59 -5.11
N ASN A 116 -21.28 -9.56 -4.43
CA ASN A 116 -22.45 -8.80 -4.87
C ASN A 116 -22.22 -8.15 -6.24
N VAL A 117 -21.05 -7.54 -6.44
CA VAL A 117 -20.67 -6.94 -7.73
C VAL A 117 -20.53 -8.01 -8.81
N PHE A 118 -19.82 -9.10 -8.53
CA PHE A 118 -19.70 -10.20 -9.48
C PHE A 118 -21.07 -10.73 -9.93
N ASN A 119 -21.95 -11.03 -8.97
CA ASN A 119 -23.30 -11.52 -9.25
C ASN A 119 -24.15 -10.50 -10.03
N LYS A 120 -24.03 -9.21 -9.70
CA LYS A 120 -24.71 -8.13 -10.42
C LYS A 120 -24.31 -8.12 -11.89
N TYR A 121 -23.01 -8.16 -12.19
CA TYR A 121 -22.52 -8.12 -13.58
C TYR A 121 -22.75 -9.44 -14.33
N ASN A 122 -22.74 -10.59 -13.65
CA ASN A 122 -23.05 -11.88 -14.27
C ASN A 122 -24.54 -12.04 -14.60
N ASN A 123 -25.43 -11.41 -13.81
CA ASN A 123 -26.89 -11.47 -14.00
C ASN A 123 -27.42 -10.41 -14.98
N ILE A 124 -26.67 -9.35 -15.25
CA ILE A 124 -27.04 -8.41 -16.31
C ILE A 124 -26.79 -9.13 -17.64
N SER A 125 -27.79 -9.15 -18.53
CA SER A 125 -27.64 -9.60 -19.91
C SER A 125 -26.78 -8.60 -20.70
N THR A 126 -25.52 -8.44 -20.32
CA THR A 126 -24.52 -7.72 -21.08
C THR A 126 -24.06 -8.59 -22.24
N THR A 127 -23.77 -7.97 -23.38
CA THR A 127 -23.13 -8.63 -24.54
C THR A 127 -21.73 -9.18 -24.22
N THR A 128 -21.14 -8.79 -23.09
CA THR A 128 -19.84 -9.26 -22.61
C THR A 128 -20.04 -10.03 -21.31
N LYS A 129 -19.80 -11.35 -21.35
CA LYS A 129 -19.77 -12.19 -20.14
C LYS A 129 -18.43 -11.99 -19.43
N HIS A 130 -18.48 -11.64 -18.16
CA HIS A 130 -17.31 -11.57 -17.29
C HIS A 130 -17.22 -12.85 -16.46
N ASN A 131 -16.10 -13.57 -16.56
CA ASN A 131 -15.93 -14.82 -15.81
C ASN A 131 -15.53 -14.56 -14.35
N ASN A 132 -14.88 -13.43 -14.05
CA ASN A 132 -14.38 -13.16 -12.71
C ASN A 132 -14.27 -11.67 -12.41
N ILE A 133 -14.10 -11.33 -11.14
CA ILE A 133 -14.01 -9.94 -10.68
C ILE A 133 -12.84 -9.19 -11.32
N ALA A 134 -11.71 -9.86 -11.60
CA ALA A 134 -10.57 -9.21 -12.24
C ALA A 134 -10.93 -8.66 -13.63
N SER A 135 -11.73 -9.40 -14.41
CA SER A 135 -12.22 -8.94 -15.71
C SER A 135 -13.22 -7.78 -15.62
N ILE A 136 -13.99 -7.69 -14.52
CA ILE A 136 -14.90 -6.58 -14.26
C ILE A 136 -14.11 -5.33 -13.87
N ILE A 137 -13.14 -5.46 -12.95
CA ILE A 137 -12.26 -4.34 -12.57
C ILE A 137 -11.52 -3.83 -13.81
N ALA A 138 -10.96 -4.74 -14.63
CA ALA A 138 -10.24 -4.38 -15.84
C ALA A 138 -11.08 -3.57 -16.84
N SER A 139 -12.39 -3.87 -16.97
CA SER A 139 -13.27 -3.12 -17.88
C SER A 139 -13.65 -1.73 -17.38
N HIS A 140 -13.31 -1.38 -16.14
CA HIS A 140 -13.56 -0.07 -15.53
C HIS A 140 -12.28 0.73 -15.30
N LEU A 141 -11.11 0.19 -15.65
CA LEU A 141 -9.87 0.95 -15.67
C LEU A 141 -9.93 2.07 -16.73
N PRO A 142 -9.23 3.20 -16.53
CA PRO A 142 -9.12 4.23 -17.57
C PRO A 142 -8.59 3.66 -18.88
N ASN A 143 -9.19 4.07 -20.01
CA ASN A 143 -8.84 3.56 -21.36
C ASN A 143 -7.37 3.82 -21.75
N ASP A 144 -6.76 4.83 -21.15
CA ASP A 144 -5.36 5.24 -21.33
C ASP A 144 -4.42 4.67 -20.26
N SER A 145 -4.93 3.80 -19.37
CA SER A 145 -4.10 3.17 -18.35
C SER A 145 -3.26 2.04 -18.95
N TYR A 146 -2.01 1.95 -18.49
CA TYR A 146 -1.11 0.82 -18.79
C TYR A 146 -1.27 -0.33 -17.77
N TYR A 147 -2.34 -0.29 -16.96
CA TYR A 147 -2.54 -1.21 -15.86
C TYR A 147 -3.14 -2.53 -16.33
N ARG A 148 -2.77 -3.60 -15.62
CA ARG A 148 -3.30 -4.94 -15.84
C ARG A 148 -3.80 -5.48 -14.52
N VAL A 149 -4.98 -6.10 -14.56
CA VAL A 149 -5.56 -6.80 -13.41
C VAL A 149 -5.33 -8.29 -13.60
N ALA A 150 -4.82 -8.97 -12.58
CA ALA A 150 -4.60 -10.40 -12.59
C ALA A 150 -4.89 -10.98 -11.21
N ALA A 151 -5.35 -12.24 -11.17
CA ALA A 151 -5.40 -13.00 -9.94
C ALA A 151 -4.13 -13.83 -9.80
N VAL A 152 -3.66 -13.99 -8.57
CA VAL A 152 -2.44 -14.73 -8.24
C VAL A 152 -2.79 -15.88 -7.31
N LYS A 153 -2.24 -17.07 -7.58
CA LYS A 153 -2.40 -18.23 -6.69
C LYS A 153 -1.71 -17.95 -5.36
N TYR A 154 -2.50 -17.93 -4.28
CA TYR A 154 -2.00 -17.77 -2.92
C TYR A 154 -0.89 -18.81 -2.62
N ASN A 155 0.19 -18.38 -1.97
CA ASN A 155 1.40 -19.16 -1.68
C ASN A 155 2.21 -19.70 -2.89
N VAL A 156 1.76 -19.47 -4.12
CA VAL A 156 2.50 -19.90 -5.33
C VAL A 156 3.07 -18.70 -6.08
N GLY A 157 2.35 -17.57 -6.09
CA GLY A 157 2.79 -16.35 -6.78
C GLY A 157 2.60 -16.37 -8.30
N SER A 158 2.20 -17.50 -8.88
CA SER A 158 1.88 -17.59 -10.29
C SER A 158 0.50 -17.02 -10.59
N GLU A 159 0.35 -16.35 -11.72
CA GLU A 159 -0.94 -15.82 -12.17
C GLU A 159 -1.92 -16.94 -12.54
N LEU A 160 -3.21 -16.68 -12.29
CA LEU A 160 -4.34 -17.45 -12.79
C LEU A 160 -4.75 -16.89 -14.15
N LYS A 161 -4.98 -17.77 -15.13
CA LYS A 161 -5.54 -17.33 -16.41
C LYS A 161 -7.01 -16.89 -16.23
N PRO A 162 -7.52 -15.94 -17.03
CA PRO A 162 -8.88 -15.44 -16.89
C PRO A 162 -10.00 -16.49 -17.00
N ASP A 163 -9.72 -17.64 -17.62
CA ASP A 163 -10.64 -18.76 -17.82
C ASP A 163 -10.48 -19.89 -16.78
N GLU A 164 -9.47 -19.82 -15.91
CA GLU A 164 -9.19 -20.84 -14.89
C GLU A 164 -10.02 -20.69 -13.61
N TRP A 165 -10.78 -19.60 -13.46
CA TRP A 165 -11.56 -19.31 -12.26
C TRP A 165 -12.79 -18.45 -12.55
N GLU A 166 -13.82 -18.65 -11.73
CA GLU A 166 -15.08 -17.91 -11.78
C GLU A 166 -15.38 -17.25 -10.43
N GLY A 167 -15.84 -16.00 -10.47
CA GLY A 167 -16.29 -15.28 -9.28
C GLY A 167 -15.29 -14.29 -8.69
N CYS A 168 -15.33 -14.21 -7.37
CA CYS A 168 -14.37 -13.57 -6.49
C CYS A 168 -13.79 -14.68 -5.60
#